data_AF-A0A7R9ZDT0-F1
#
_entry.id   AF-A0A7R9ZDT0-F1
#
_cell.length_a   1.000
_cell.length_b   1.000
_cell.length_c   1.000
_cell.angle_alpha   90.00
_cell.angle_beta   90.00
_cell.angle_gamma   90.00
#
_symmetry.space_group_name_H-M   'P 1'
#
loop_
_entity.id
_entity.type
_entity.pdbx_description
1 polymer ?
#
loop_
_entity_poly.entity_id
_entity_poly.type
_entity_poly.pdbx_seq_one_letter_code
_entity_poly.pdbx_strand_id
1 'polypeptide(L)'
;MDEQCIVPKSTDQKFCRYLYSRCDTHERFAASSAQRVDYKFSVEHYAGPVEYTTDSWLEKNKDQLPTAAAQLLVSSEFDLIGEIKSFVRTEERQGRGSVATKSVSAQFSSQLRTLRDRIDQTVPHYIRCLKPNDDLVPDRFEPKNIVEQLRCGGVLEAVRVSRAGYPTRYPHDVFMARYYILGDRDDNTSPVSPINHRNFQSMGE
;
A
#
# COMPACT_ATOMS: atom_id res chain seq x y z
N MET A 1 -0.09 20.25 -0.60
CA MET A 1 -0.63 20.30 -1.97
C MET A 1 -1.92 21.10 -2.00
N ASP A 2 -2.93 20.71 -1.21
CA ASP A 2 -4.25 21.36 -1.16
C ASP A 2 -4.19 22.87 -0.91
N GLU A 3 -3.36 23.32 0.04
CA GLU A 3 -3.13 24.76 0.28
C GLU A 3 -2.66 25.48 -1.00
N GLN A 4 -1.73 24.88 -1.74
CA GLN A 4 -1.15 25.47 -2.95
C GLN A 4 -2.11 25.47 -4.14
N CYS A 5 -3.16 24.64 -4.12
CA CYS A 5 -4.24 24.70 -5.12
C CYS A 5 -5.11 25.96 -4.95
N ILE A 6 -5.19 26.52 -3.75
CA ILE A 6 -6.02 27.70 -3.41
C ILE A 6 -5.22 29.01 -3.59
N VAL A 7 -3.89 28.95 -3.43
CA VAL A 7 -3.02 30.13 -3.56
C VAL A 7 -3.09 30.72 -4.98
N PRO A 8 -3.42 32.01 -5.13
CA PRO A 8 -3.44 32.68 -6.43
C PRO A 8 -2.08 32.61 -7.13
N LYS A 9 -2.07 32.28 -8.44
CA LYS A 9 -0.86 32.19 -9.27
C LYS A 9 0.20 31.21 -8.71
N SER A 10 -0.21 30.20 -7.97
CA SER A 10 0.64 29.06 -7.64
C SER A 10 0.91 28.24 -8.91
N THR A 11 2.13 27.72 -9.02
CA THR A 11 2.56 26.85 -10.14
C THR A 11 3.21 25.60 -9.57
N ASP A 12 3.29 24.53 -10.36
CA ASP A 12 3.90 23.28 -9.91
C ASP A 12 5.36 23.50 -9.45
N GLN A 13 6.12 24.37 -10.12
CA GLN A 13 7.48 24.72 -9.70
C GLN A 13 7.52 25.42 -8.33
N LYS A 14 6.56 26.30 -8.04
CA LYS A 14 6.45 26.95 -6.72
C LYS A 14 6.05 25.93 -5.65
N PHE A 15 5.14 25.02 -5.97
CA PHE A 15 4.76 23.93 -5.09
C PHE A 15 5.94 23.01 -4.79
N CYS A 16 6.75 22.65 -5.79
CA CYS A 16 7.93 21.81 -5.60
C CYS A 16 8.97 22.49 -4.70
N ARG A 17 9.25 23.79 -4.91
CA ARG A 17 10.11 24.57 -4.00
C ARG A 17 9.56 24.64 -2.57
N TYR A 18 8.24 24.75 -2.42
CA TYR A 18 7.57 24.72 -1.12
C TYR A 18 7.70 23.35 -0.44
N LEU A 19 7.70 22.25 -1.20
CA LEU A 19 7.99 20.91 -0.65
C LEU A 19 9.41 20.83 -0.11
N TYR A 20 10.41 21.30 -0.84
CA TYR A 20 11.80 21.29 -0.37
C TYR A 20 11.94 22.05 0.95
N SER A 21 11.39 23.27 1.05
CA SER A 21 11.51 24.06 2.28
C SER A 21 10.81 23.43 3.48
N ARG A 22 9.78 22.61 3.26
CA ARG A 22 8.98 22.00 4.33
C ARG A 22 9.46 20.62 4.75
N CYS A 23 9.97 19.84 3.79
CA CYS A 23 10.22 18.41 3.96
C CYS A 23 11.70 18.03 3.96
N ASP A 24 12.64 18.94 3.68
CA ASP A 24 14.07 18.62 3.56
C ASP A 24 14.67 17.93 4.78
N THR A 25 14.14 18.19 5.97
CA THR A 25 14.64 17.63 7.22
C THR A 25 14.05 16.25 7.52
N HIS A 26 13.10 15.76 6.72
CA HIS A 26 12.42 14.51 6.98
C HIS A 26 13.22 13.33 6.43
N GLU A 27 13.49 12.33 7.26
CA GLU A 27 14.33 11.16 6.93
C GLU A 27 13.93 10.44 5.62
N ARG A 28 12.63 10.37 5.35
CA ARG A 28 12.08 9.73 4.13
C ARG A 28 11.92 10.66 2.92
N PHE A 29 12.43 11.88 2.97
CA PHE A 29 12.36 12.83 1.87
C PHE A 29 13.78 13.19 1.43
N ALA A 30 14.04 13.10 0.13
CA ALA A 30 15.34 13.44 -0.44
C ALA A 30 15.17 14.24 -1.73
N ALA A 31 16.04 15.23 -1.95
CA ALA A 31 16.12 15.95 -3.22
C ALA A 31 17.57 16.40 -3.47
N SER A 32 18.25 15.70 -4.35
CA SER A 32 19.63 16.02 -4.76
C SER A 32 19.70 17.35 -5.53
N SER A 33 20.90 17.93 -5.62
CA SER A 33 21.10 19.18 -6.36
C SER A 33 20.64 19.10 -7.82
N ALA A 34 20.86 17.95 -8.48
CA ALA A 34 20.40 17.73 -9.85
C ALA A 34 18.87 17.65 -9.92
N GLN A 35 18.24 16.87 -9.03
CA GLN A 35 16.77 16.75 -8.97
C GLN A 35 16.09 18.10 -8.71
N ARG A 36 16.69 18.98 -7.91
CA ARG A 36 16.15 20.32 -7.64
C ARG A 36 16.12 21.22 -8.86
N VAL A 37 17.08 21.08 -9.77
CA VAL A 37 17.09 21.82 -11.05
C VAL A 37 15.89 21.40 -11.91
N ASP A 38 15.56 20.12 -11.89
CA ASP A 38 14.47 19.52 -12.68
C ASP A 38 13.12 19.49 -11.95
N TYR A 39 13.00 20.12 -10.77
CA TYR A 39 11.79 20.10 -9.94
C TYR A 39 11.32 18.69 -9.53
N LYS A 40 12.27 17.82 -9.20
CA LYS A 40 12.03 16.44 -8.75
C LYS A 40 12.42 16.22 -7.30
N PHE A 41 11.82 15.21 -6.69
CA PHE A 41 12.19 14.72 -5.35
C PHE A 41 12.00 13.21 -5.26
N SER A 42 12.60 12.60 -4.25
CA SER A 42 12.44 11.19 -3.93
C SER A 42 11.80 11.02 -2.56
N VAL A 43 10.91 10.04 -2.45
CA VAL A 43 10.35 9.60 -1.17
C VAL A 43 10.79 8.16 -0.92
N GLU A 44 11.31 7.91 0.27
CA GLU A 44 11.68 6.55 0.72
C GLU A 44 10.42 5.82 1.18
N HIS A 45 9.87 4.97 0.32
CA HIS A 45 8.75 4.09 0.65
C HIS A 45 9.26 2.78 1.28
N TYR A 46 8.37 1.99 1.88
CA TYR A 46 8.77 0.67 2.41
C TYR A 46 9.33 -0.27 1.32
N ALA A 47 8.97 -0.02 0.05
CA ALA A 47 9.43 -0.77 -1.11
C ALA A 47 10.73 -0.20 -1.72
N GLY A 48 11.28 0.88 -1.17
CA GLY A 48 12.45 1.60 -1.65
C GLY A 48 12.16 3.05 -2.09
N PRO A 49 13.19 3.77 -2.55
CA PRO A 49 13.07 5.16 -2.99
C PRO A 49 12.32 5.25 -4.32
N VAL A 50 11.39 6.20 -4.42
CA VAL A 50 10.67 6.52 -5.65
C VAL A 50 10.86 7.98 -5.98
N GLU A 51 11.32 8.28 -7.20
CA GLU A 51 11.42 9.63 -7.73
C GLU A 51 10.07 10.11 -8.27
N TYR A 52 9.71 11.35 -7.94
CA TYR A 52 8.50 12.04 -8.34
C TYR A 52 8.84 13.35 -9.07
N THR A 53 8.07 13.64 -10.11
CA THR A 53 7.93 14.98 -10.70
C THR A 53 6.61 15.60 -10.26
N THR A 54 6.58 16.91 -10.06
CA THR A 54 5.37 17.68 -9.70
C THR A 54 4.53 18.12 -10.90
N ASP A 55 4.86 17.71 -12.11
CA ASP A 55 4.22 18.20 -13.34
C ASP A 55 2.69 17.98 -13.37
N SER A 56 1.96 19.09 -13.53
CA SER A 56 0.50 19.17 -13.56
C SER A 56 -0.19 18.68 -12.27
N TRP A 57 0.51 18.61 -11.14
CA TRP A 57 -0.08 18.13 -9.88
C TRP A 57 -1.17 19.07 -9.37
N LEU A 58 -0.96 20.39 -9.43
CA LEU A 58 -1.95 21.33 -8.93
C LEU A 58 -3.25 21.28 -9.74
N GLU A 59 -3.15 21.10 -11.05
CA GLU A 59 -4.30 20.93 -11.95
C GLU A 59 -5.03 19.61 -11.67
N LYS A 60 -4.30 18.48 -11.67
CA LYS A 60 -4.85 17.15 -11.36
C LYS A 60 -5.51 17.10 -9.99
N ASN A 61 -4.97 17.81 -9.00
CA ASN A 61 -5.52 17.81 -7.65
C ASN A 61 -6.77 18.71 -7.50
N LYS A 62 -6.93 19.72 -8.36
CA LYS A 62 -8.14 20.55 -8.39
C LYS A 62 -9.33 19.78 -8.93
N ASP A 63 -9.13 19.00 -10.01
CA ASP A 63 -10.17 18.16 -10.61
C ASP A 63 -11.46 18.95 -10.91
N GLN A 64 -11.28 20.12 -11.53
CA GLN A 64 -12.36 21.04 -11.88
C GLN A 64 -12.55 21.04 -13.39
N LEU A 65 -13.82 20.94 -13.82
CA LEU A 65 -14.17 21.08 -15.22
C LEU A 65 -14.32 22.55 -15.58
N PRO A 66 -13.86 22.97 -16.78
CA PRO A 66 -14.15 24.30 -17.29
C PRO A 66 -15.65 24.59 -17.23
N THR A 67 -16.01 25.79 -16.78
CA THR A 67 -17.42 26.18 -16.56
C THR A 67 -18.29 25.91 -17.79
N ALA A 68 -17.81 26.23 -18.99
CA ALA A 68 -18.55 26.01 -20.24
C ALA A 68 -18.82 24.51 -20.52
N ALA A 69 -17.85 23.64 -20.23
CA ALA A 69 -18.01 22.19 -20.42
C ALA A 69 -19.02 21.62 -19.41
N ALA A 70 -18.96 22.07 -18.16
CA ALA A 70 -19.93 21.65 -17.16
C ALA A 70 -21.35 22.14 -17.48
N GLN A 71 -21.51 23.39 -17.95
CA GLN A 71 -22.79 23.92 -18.40
C GLN A 71 -23.36 23.11 -19.58
N LEU A 72 -22.52 22.73 -20.55
CA LEU A 72 -22.92 21.88 -21.67
C LEU A 72 -23.42 20.50 -21.22
N LEU A 73 -22.74 19.88 -20.24
CA LEU A 73 -23.18 18.62 -19.66
C LEU A 73 -24.52 18.78 -18.93
N VAL A 74 -24.68 19.86 -18.18
CA VAL A 74 -25.93 20.17 -17.46
C VAL A 74 -27.08 20.49 -18.42
N SER A 75 -26.81 21.11 -19.58
CA SER A 75 -27.83 21.43 -20.59
C SER A 75 -28.21 20.25 -21.49
N SER A 76 -27.52 19.10 -21.38
CA SER A 76 -27.85 17.92 -22.18
C SER A 76 -29.23 17.37 -21.84
N GLU A 77 -30.02 17.06 -22.87
CA GLU A 77 -31.34 16.41 -22.78
C GLU A 77 -31.23 14.87 -22.83
N PHE A 78 -30.03 14.32 -22.99
CA PHE A 78 -29.83 12.87 -23.05
C PHE A 78 -29.93 12.26 -21.65
N ASP A 79 -30.81 11.28 -21.48
CA ASP A 79 -31.14 10.68 -20.17
C ASP A 79 -29.90 10.20 -19.40
N LEU A 80 -28.96 9.52 -20.07
CA LEU A 80 -27.71 9.05 -19.45
C LEU A 80 -26.87 10.21 -18.91
N ILE A 81 -26.80 11.33 -19.63
CA ILE A 81 -26.08 12.51 -19.13
C ILE A 81 -26.84 13.10 -17.94
N GLY A 82 -28.18 13.11 -18.00
CA GLY A 82 -29.06 13.43 -16.87
C GLY A 82 -28.69 12.70 -15.57
N GLU A 83 -28.45 11.39 -15.66
CA GLU A 83 -28.05 10.56 -14.50
C GLU A 83 -26.67 10.97 -13.93
N ILE A 84 -25.73 11.34 -14.80
CA ILE A 84 -24.34 11.63 -14.42
C ILE A 84 -24.16 13.09 -13.94
N LYS A 85 -25.12 14.01 -14.20
CA LYS A 85 -25.06 15.43 -13.79
C LYS A 85 -24.72 15.63 -12.32
N SER A 86 -25.18 14.73 -11.44
CA SER A 86 -24.93 14.78 -10.00
C SER A 86 -23.44 14.64 -9.60
N PHE A 87 -22.61 14.14 -10.51
CA PHE A 87 -21.16 13.94 -10.31
C PHE A 87 -20.29 15.04 -10.92
N VAL A 88 -20.86 15.98 -11.70
CA VAL A 88 -20.12 17.04 -12.39
C VAL A 88 -19.68 18.12 -11.41
N ARG A 89 -18.37 18.35 -11.28
CA ARG A 89 -17.77 19.40 -10.44
C ARG A 89 -17.54 20.67 -11.26
N THR A 90 -18.17 21.77 -10.87
CA THR A 90 -18.02 23.07 -11.53
C THR A 90 -16.94 23.94 -10.86
N GLU A 91 -16.28 24.80 -11.65
CA GLU A 91 -15.41 25.89 -11.18
C GLU A 91 -16.17 27.04 -10.51
N GLU A 92 -17.37 26.81 -9.96
CA GLU A 92 -18.09 27.90 -9.29
C GLU A 92 -17.28 28.37 -8.08
N ARG A 93 -16.65 29.54 -8.25
CA ARG A 93 -16.13 30.38 -7.16
C ARG A 93 -17.31 30.83 -6.31
N GLN A 94 -17.80 29.93 -5.46
CA GLN A 94 -18.63 30.34 -4.35
C GLN A 94 -17.77 31.31 -3.51
N GLY A 95 -18.35 32.47 -3.21
CA GLY A 95 -17.65 33.68 -2.80
C GLY A 95 -16.71 33.55 -1.60
N ARG A 96 -16.05 34.67 -1.25
CA ARG A 96 -15.17 34.81 -0.08
C ARG A 96 -15.82 34.16 1.16
N GLY A 97 -15.38 32.95 1.51
CA GLY A 97 -15.85 32.19 2.67
C GLY A 97 -16.53 30.85 2.38
N SER A 98 -16.76 30.46 1.13
CA SER A 98 -17.27 29.12 0.84
C SER A 98 -16.18 28.06 0.93
N VAL A 99 -16.52 26.92 1.54
CA VAL A 99 -15.68 25.75 1.72
C VAL A 99 -15.09 25.36 0.36
N ALA A 100 -13.76 25.49 0.24
CA ALA A 100 -13.04 25.07 -0.95
C ALA A 100 -13.51 23.68 -1.37
N THR A 101 -13.88 23.53 -2.64
CA THR A 101 -14.17 22.23 -3.24
C THR A 101 -13.07 21.25 -2.82
N LYS A 102 -13.46 20.14 -2.18
CA LYS A 102 -12.50 19.18 -1.64
C LYS A 102 -11.62 18.70 -2.80
N SER A 103 -10.31 18.90 -2.66
CA SER A 103 -9.34 18.41 -3.65
C SER A 103 -9.39 16.89 -3.78
N VAL A 104 -8.84 16.37 -4.87
CA VAL A 104 -8.68 14.92 -5.07
C VAL A 104 -7.93 14.29 -3.92
N SER A 105 -6.82 14.89 -3.48
CA SER A 105 -6.02 14.38 -2.37
C SER A 105 -6.80 14.32 -1.06
N ALA A 106 -7.61 15.33 -0.75
CA ALA A 106 -8.42 15.36 0.45
C ALA A 106 -9.54 14.31 0.42
N GLN A 107 -10.20 14.15 -0.72
CA GLN A 107 -11.23 13.13 -0.92
C GLN A 107 -10.63 11.72 -0.84
N PHE A 108 -9.54 11.46 -1.55
CA PHE A 108 -8.83 10.18 -1.53
C PHE A 108 -8.41 9.82 -0.12
N SER A 109 -7.81 10.76 0.62
CA SER A 109 -7.40 10.54 2.02
C SER A 109 -8.58 10.20 2.92
N SER A 110 -9.74 10.84 2.72
CA SER A 110 -10.96 10.57 3.49
C SER A 110 -11.55 9.18 3.17
N GLN A 111 -11.59 8.82 1.89
CA GLN A 111 -12.09 7.52 1.44
C GLN A 111 -11.17 6.39 1.92
N LEU A 112 -9.85 6.59 1.84
CA LEU A 112 -8.86 5.64 2.32
C LEU A 112 -8.96 5.42 3.84
N ARG A 113 -9.15 6.48 4.63
CA ARG A 113 -9.41 6.36 6.08
C ARG A 113 -10.67 5.54 6.35
N THR A 114 -11.76 5.87 5.68
CA THR A 114 -13.04 5.14 5.83
C THR A 114 -12.88 3.65 5.49
N LEU A 115 -12.13 3.33 4.44
CA LEU A 115 -11.84 1.94 4.07
C LEU A 115 -11.00 1.25 5.15
N ARG A 116 -9.97 1.92 5.65
CA ARG A 116 -9.08 1.38 6.68
C ARG A 116 -9.84 1.08 7.96
N ASP A 117 -10.70 1.99 8.41
CA ASP A 117 -11.54 1.81 9.61
C ASP A 117 -12.43 0.57 9.50
N ARG A 118 -12.98 0.29 8.30
CA ARG A 118 -13.77 -0.93 8.05
C ARG A 118 -12.92 -2.19 8.10
N ILE A 119 -11.71 -2.17 7.52
CA ILE A 119 -10.80 -3.31 7.57
C ILE A 119 -10.39 -3.62 9.01
N ASP A 120 -10.13 -2.58 9.82
CA ASP A 120 -9.69 -2.73 11.21
C ASP A 120 -10.79 -3.31 12.13
N GLN A 121 -12.05 -3.29 11.69
CA GLN A 121 -13.18 -3.97 12.35
C GLN A 121 -13.32 -5.46 11.97
N THR A 122 -12.43 -5.99 11.13
CA THR A 122 -12.49 -7.38 10.65
C THR A 122 -11.24 -8.16 11.05
N VAL A 123 -11.26 -9.49 10.84
CA VAL A 123 -10.06 -10.34 10.91
C VAL A 123 -9.50 -10.50 9.49
N PRO A 124 -8.43 -9.81 9.11
CA PRO A 124 -7.94 -9.84 7.74
C PRO A 124 -7.17 -11.13 7.43
N HIS A 125 -7.40 -11.67 6.23
CA HIS A 125 -6.58 -12.70 5.62
C HIS A 125 -5.83 -12.12 4.42
N TYR A 126 -4.50 -12.17 4.45
CA TYR A 126 -3.67 -11.59 3.39
C TYR A 126 -3.28 -12.65 2.36
N ILE A 127 -3.69 -12.44 1.11
CA ILE A 127 -3.27 -13.25 -0.04
C ILE A 127 -2.37 -12.37 -0.93
N ARG A 128 -1.20 -12.90 -1.31
CA ARG A 128 -0.24 -12.21 -2.18
C ARG A 128 -0.14 -12.92 -3.51
N CYS A 129 -0.57 -12.25 -4.56
CA CYS A 129 -0.41 -12.74 -5.92
C CYS A 129 0.97 -12.34 -6.46
N LEU A 130 1.66 -13.28 -7.12
CA LEU A 130 2.97 -13.06 -7.72
C LEU A 130 2.89 -13.32 -9.23
N LYS A 131 3.41 -12.38 -10.04
CA LYS A 131 3.53 -12.52 -11.49
C LYS A 131 4.89 -13.18 -11.80
N PRO A 132 4.92 -14.40 -12.37
CA PRO A 132 6.16 -15.16 -12.54
C PRO A 132 7.10 -14.60 -13.61
N ASN A 133 6.56 -13.93 -14.64
CA ASN A 133 7.31 -13.28 -15.71
C ASN A 133 6.44 -12.20 -16.38
N ASP A 134 7.06 -11.23 -17.03
CA ASP A 134 6.32 -10.13 -17.68
C ASP A 134 5.67 -10.49 -19.02
N ASP A 135 6.22 -11.50 -19.69
CA ASP A 135 5.77 -12.00 -21.00
C ASP A 135 4.49 -12.85 -20.93
N LEU A 136 3.96 -13.10 -19.73
CA LEU A 136 2.73 -13.88 -19.48
C LEU A 136 2.82 -15.33 -19.98
N VAL A 137 4.01 -15.91 -19.99
CA VAL A 137 4.24 -17.29 -20.46
C VAL A 137 4.16 -18.28 -19.29
N PRO A 138 3.42 -19.40 -19.39
CA PRO A 138 3.40 -20.42 -18.34
C PRO A 138 4.78 -21.06 -18.14
N ASP A 139 5.03 -21.58 -16.93
CA ASP A 139 6.28 -22.27 -16.54
C ASP A 139 7.59 -21.47 -16.68
N ARG A 140 7.49 -20.17 -16.97
CA ARG A 140 8.62 -19.26 -17.00
C ARG A 140 8.70 -18.47 -15.70
N PHE A 141 9.77 -18.66 -14.96
CA PHE A 141 10.01 -17.99 -13.69
C PHE A 141 11.17 -17.01 -13.81
N GLU A 142 10.93 -15.74 -13.47
CA GLU A 142 11.95 -14.69 -13.44
C GLU A 142 12.26 -14.32 -11.99
N PRO A 143 13.38 -14.84 -11.42
CA PRO A 143 13.67 -14.68 -9.99
C PRO A 143 13.81 -13.23 -9.55
N LYS A 144 14.37 -12.37 -10.41
CA LYS A 144 14.59 -10.95 -10.10
C LYS A 144 13.26 -10.23 -9.86
N ASN A 145 12.31 -10.38 -10.79
CA ASN A 145 11.00 -9.72 -10.69
C ASN A 145 10.20 -10.26 -9.50
N ILE A 146 10.36 -11.54 -9.16
CA ILE A 146 9.71 -12.12 -7.98
C ILE A 146 10.31 -11.57 -6.69
N VAL A 147 11.64 -11.45 -6.59
CA VAL A 147 12.28 -10.85 -5.41
C VAL A 147 11.83 -9.39 -5.24
N GLU A 148 11.74 -8.63 -6.32
CA GLU A 148 11.22 -7.26 -6.30
C GLU A 148 9.76 -7.22 -5.85
N GLN A 149 8.90 -8.10 -6.37
CA GLN A 149 7.51 -8.20 -5.91
C GLN A 149 7.40 -8.60 -4.43
N LEU A 150 8.30 -9.44 -3.90
CA LEU A 150 8.32 -9.79 -2.48
C LEU A 150 8.74 -8.61 -1.59
N ARG A 151 9.67 -7.77 -2.08
CA ARG A 151 10.05 -6.49 -1.44
C ARG A 151 8.89 -5.50 -1.48
N CYS A 152 8.34 -5.25 -2.66
CA CYS A 152 7.21 -4.35 -2.88
C CYS A 152 5.92 -4.84 -2.21
N GLY A 153 5.77 -6.15 -2.00
CA GLY A 153 4.69 -6.67 -1.17
C GLY A 153 4.94 -6.42 0.32
N GLY A 154 6.17 -6.21 0.76
CA GLY A 154 6.51 -6.18 2.19
C GLY A 154 6.46 -7.57 2.83
N VAL A 155 6.60 -8.64 2.03
CA VAL A 155 6.74 -10.01 2.57
C VAL A 155 8.01 -10.10 3.41
N LEU A 156 9.10 -9.49 2.94
CA LEU A 156 10.37 -9.48 3.68
C LEU A 156 10.27 -8.71 5.00
N GLU A 157 9.52 -7.60 5.01
CA GLU A 157 9.24 -6.83 6.23
C GLU A 157 8.38 -7.63 7.22
N ALA A 158 7.33 -8.30 6.72
CA ALA A 158 6.48 -9.17 7.55
C ALA A 158 7.28 -10.33 8.16
N VAL A 159 8.20 -10.94 7.39
CA VAL A 159 9.11 -11.97 7.90
C VAL A 159 10.04 -11.39 8.97
N ARG A 160 10.56 -10.16 8.80
CA ARG A 160 11.42 -9.51 9.79
C ARG A 160 10.69 -9.30 11.12
N VAL A 161 9.46 -8.77 11.07
CA VAL A 161 8.61 -8.59 12.25
C VAL A 161 8.29 -9.93 12.93
N SER A 162 7.93 -10.95 12.14
CA SER A 162 7.66 -12.29 12.66
C SER A 162 8.87 -12.91 13.36
N ARG A 163 10.07 -12.73 12.81
CA ARG A 163 11.33 -13.22 13.42
C ARG A 163 11.66 -12.56 14.75
N ALA A 164 11.23 -11.32 14.97
CA ALA A 164 11.38 -10.65 16.26
C ALA A 164 10.44 -11.19 17.36
N GLY A 165 9.35 -11.89 16.98
CA GLY A 165 8.29 -12.34 17.88
C GLY A 165 8.27 -13.84 18.21
N TYR A 166 9.39 -14.55 18.03
CA TYR A 166 9.50 -16.02 18.11
C TYR A 166 8.59 -16.73 17.09
N PRO A 167 9.05 -16.82 15.81
CA PRO A 167 8.22 -17.29 14.70
C PRO A 167 7.95 -18.79 14.77
N THR A 168 8.83 -19.55 15.43
CA THR A 168 8.72 -20.99 15.57
C THR A 168 8.00 -21.32 16.86
N ARG A 169 6.76 -21.80 16.76
CA ARG A 169 5.96 -22.29 17.88
C ARG A 169 5.54 -23.71 17.58
N TYR A 170 5.86 -24.61 18.50
CA TYR A 170 5.40 -25.99 18.43
C TYR A 170 4.41 -26.25 19.58
N PRO A 171 3.27 -26.89 19.31
CA PRO A 171 2.55 -27.62 20.33
C PRO A 171 3.48 -28.62 21.04
N HIS A 172 3.28 -28.83 22.34
CA HIS A 172 4.19 -29.61 23.18
C HIS A 172 4.39 -31.06 22.67
N ASP A 173 3.31 -31.71 22.27
CA ASP A 173 3.31 -33.06 21.69
C ASP A 173 4.14 -33.14 20.39
N VAL A 174 3.99 -32.18 19.48
CA VAL A 174 4.77 -32.10 18.23
C VAL A 174 6.25 -31.84 18.53
N PHE A 175 6.55 -30.97 19.51
CA PHE A 175 7.91 -30.70 19.94
C PHE A 175 8.59 -31.96 20.47
N MET A 176 7.92 -32.65 21.40
CA MET A 176 8.44 -33.89 21.98
C MET A 176 8.63 -34.96 20.90
N ALA A 177 7.63 -35.18 20.04
CA ALA A 177 7.73 -36.17 18.97
C ALA A 177 8.88 -35.88 17.98
N ARG A 178 9.21 -34.60 17.75
CA ARG A 178 10.29 -34.20 16.85
C ARG A 178 11.67 -34.27 17.50
N TYR A 179 11.78 -33.87 18.76
CA TYR A 179 13.07 -33.66 19.44
C TYR A 179 13.39 -34.70 20.52
N TYR A 180 12.56 -35.75 20.70
CA TYR A 180 12.76 -36.76 21.75
C TYR A 180 14.16 -37.39 21.76
N ILE A 181 14.78 -37.56 20.59
CA ILE A 181 16.12 -38.15 20.46
C ILE A 181 17.24 -37.28 21.05
N LEU A 182 16.98 -35.98 21.22
CA LEU A 182 17.90 -35.02 21.84
C LEU A 182 17.71 -34.93 23.37
N GLY A 183 16.68 -35.57 23.92
CA GLY A 183 16.40 -35.61 25.36
C GLY A 183 17.39 -36.50 26.10
N ASP A 184 17.78 -36.10 27.31
CA ASP A 184 18.64 -36.89 28.19
C ASP A 184 17.90 -38.16 28.64
N ARG A 185 18.60 -39.30 28.62
CA ARG A 185 18.04 -40.61 28.98
C ARG A 185 17.96 -40.82 30.49
N ASP A 186 18.70 -40.01 31.26
CA ASP A 186 18.75 -40.11 32.72
C ASP A 186 17.63 -39.32 33.41
N ASP A 187 16.83 -38.58 32.64
CA ASP A 187 15.64 -37.89 33.16
C ASP A 187 14.45 -38.86 33.21
N ASN A 188 13.90 -39.11 34.40
CA ASN A 188 12.76 -40.03 34.62
C ASN A 188 11.45 -39.58 33.91
N THR A 189 11.48 -38.42 33.24
CA THR A 189 10.45 -37.87 32.36
C THR A 189 10.78 -37.99 30.86
N SER A 190 11.74 -38.85 30.50
CA SER A 190 12.24 -39.06 29.14
C SER A 190 11.11 -39.18 28.10
N PRO A 191 11.13 -38.38 27.02
CA PRO A 191 10.16 -38.49 25.95
C PRO A 191 10.29 -39.85 25.26
N VAL A 192 9.28 -40.70 25.42
CA VAL A 192 9.20 -42.00 24.76
C VAL A 192 9.05 -41.79 23.25
N SER A 193 9.77 -42.58 22.45
CA SER A 193 9.63 -42.54 20.98
C SER A 193 8.16 -42.70 20.59
N PRO A 194 7.60 -41.80 19.75
CA PRO A 194 6.22 -41.93 19.24
C PRO A 194 5.98 -43.23 18.45
N ILE A 195 7.08 -43.89 18.04
CA ILE A 195 7.07 -45.09 17.20
C ILE A 195 6.66 -46.34 18.02
N ASN A 196 6.83 -46.34 19.35
CA ASN A 196 6.56 -47.51 20.18
C ASN A 196 5.07 -47.78 20.46
N HIS A 197 4.16 -46.90 20.06
CA HIS A 197 2.71 -47.06 20.28
C HIS A 197 1.90 -47.57 19.08
N ARG A 198 2.53 -47.89 17.93
CA ARG A 198 1.85 -48.68 16.89
C ARG A 198 1.94 -50.16 17.25
N ASN A 199 0.95 -50.60 18.04
CA ASN A 199 0.63 -52.00 18.24
C ASN A 199 0.65 -52.74 16.89
N PHE A 200 1.51 -53.76 16.81
CA PHE A 200 1.25 -54.96 16.02
C PHE A 200 -0.07 -55.55 16.53
N GLN A 201 -1.21 -55.05 16.03
CA GLN A 201 -2.45 -55.78 16.12
C GLN A 201 -2.40 -56.86 15.04
N SER A 202 -2.11 -58.07 15.51
CA SER A 202 -2.39 -59.34 14.85
C SER A 202 -3.71 -59.26 14.07
N MET A 203 -3.61 -59.30 12.74
CA MET A 203 -4.66 -59.85 11.89
C MET A 203 -4.44 -61.36 11.88
N GLY A 204 -5.07 -62.04 12.83
CA GLY A 204 -5.39 -63.46 12.71
C GLY A 204 -6.75 -63.58 12.03
N GLU A 205 -6.74 -64.04 10.79
CA GLU A 205 -7.45 -65.21 10.24
C GLU A 205 -7.05 -65.38 8.77
#